data_AF-A0A0K2YMR2-F1
#
_entry.id   AF-A0A0K2YMR2-F1
#
_cell.length_a   1.000
_cell.length_b   1.000
_cell.length_c   1.000
_cell.angle_alpha   90.00
_cell.angle_beta   90.00
_cell.angle_gamma   90.00
#
_symmetry.space_group_name_H-M   'P 1'
#
loop_
_entity.id
_entity.type
_entity.pdbx_description
1 polymer ?
#
loop_
_entity_poly.entity_id
_entity_poly.type
_entity_poly.pdbx_seq_one_letter_code
_entity_poly.pdbx_strand_id
1 'polypeptide(L)'
;MHPVTIEPDWTITTPHDTAAERVAAAFGSWNSCMQLDKSLAAALRGMEFTMRTAKYPVRRHPAQSGRWLVDRSSVMFGSALAAAMYVRSSAEWLAGLTGGLHWQTRDLQTRLIAEFGVHAAVPERYDDMREHVTEPDGLNLLWDNGIHPKRVRRIARRIELGSERLAARDFVLLAYSGIPGRDISRVARKSGDLATTLTVIRDQAVHRYLNSADPEHH
;
A
#
# COMPACT_ATOMS: atom_id res chain seq x y z
N MET A 1 27.26 -5.59 -21.62
CA MET A 1 26.66 -5.42 -20.27
C MET A 1 27.74 -5.83 -19.29
N HIS A 2 28.14 -4.95 -18.37
CA HIS A 2 29.23 -5.22 -17.43
C HIS A 2 28.67 -5.78 -16.12
N PRO A 3 29.41 -6.66 -15.42
CA PRO A 3 29.00 -7.11 -14.10
C PRO A 3 28.99 -5.92 -13.14
N VAL A 4 27.95 -5.86 -12.30
CA VAL A 4 27.81 -4.87 -11.24
C VAL A 4 27.53 -5.63 -9.95
N THR A 5 28.20 -5.25 -8.88
CA THR A 5 28.00 -5.83 -7.55
C THR A 5 27.20 -4.85 -6.70
N ILE A 6 26.14 -5.34 -6.05
CA ILE A 6 25.46 -4.65 -4.96
C ILE A 6 25.96 -5.29 -3.67
N GLU A 7 26.67 -4.51 -2.86
CA GLU A 7 27.24 -4.98 -1.61
C GLU A 7 26.16 -5.11 -0.51
N PRO A 8 26.42 -5.81 0.61
CA PRO A 8 25.45 -6.00 1.68
C PRO A 8 24.95 -4.69 2.35
N ASP A 9 25.72 -3.62 2.25
CA ASP A 9 25.34 -2.27 2.71
C ASP A 9 24.58 -1.46 1.65
N TRP A 10 24.21 -2.10 0.53
CA TRP A 10 23.53 -1.54 -0.63
C TRP A 10 24.36 -0.56 -1.47
N THR A 11 25.67 -0.50 -1.24
CA THR A 11 26.57 0.23 -2.15
C THR A 11 26.71 -0.52 -3.47
N ILE A 12 26.88 0.24 -4.56
CA ILE A 12 27.03 -0.31 -5.90
C ILE A 12 28.49 -0.16 -6.33
N THR A 13 29.13 -1.27 -6.66
CA THR A 13 30.48 -1.30 -7.22
C THR A 13 30.41 -1.64 -8.70
N THR A 14 30.92 -0.74 -9.55
CA THR A 14 31.02 -0.93 -11.00
C THR A 14 32.49 -0.99 -11.43
N PRO A 15 32.86 -1.82 -12.42
CA PRO A 15 34.24 -1.96 -12.87
C PRO A 15 34.70 -0.84 -13.82
N HIS A 16 33.85 0.15 -14.10
CA HIS A 16 34.13 1.21 -15.08
C HIS A 16 34.19 2.60 -14.43
N ASP A 17 34.93 3.50 -15.08
CA ASP A 17 35.08 4.89 -14.63
C ASP A 17 33.76 5.66 -14.78
N THR A 18 33.07 5.84 -13.67
CA THR A 18 31.82 6.61 -13.60
C THR A 18 32.00 8.08 -13.98
N ALA A 19 33.20 8.65 -13.86
CA ALA A 19 33.47 10.01 -14.32
C ALA A 19 33.46 10.08 -15.86
N ALA A 20 34.08 9.11 -16.53
CA ALA A 20 34.04 9.00 -17.99
C ALA A 20 32.61 8.83 -18.53
N GLU A 21 31.78 8.01 -17.85
CA GLU A 21 30.37 7.84 -18.24
C GLU A 21 29.54 9.11 -18.07
N ARG A 22 29.80 9.92 -17.03
CA ARG A 22 29.14 11.21 -16.84
C ARG A 22 29.52 12.20 -17.96
N VAL A 23 30.79 12.23 -18.36
CA VAL A 23 31.23 13.04 -19.50
C VAL A 23 30.54 12.58 -20.78
N ALA A 24 30.55 11.27 -21.06
CA ALA A 24 29.86 10.74 -22.25
C ALA A 24 28.36 11.07 -22.25
N ALA A 25 27.70 11.02 -21.09
CA ALA A 25 26.30 11.38 -20.97
C ALA A 25 26.03 12.88 -21.17
N ALA A 26 26.95 13.75 -20.75
CA ALA A 26 26.89 15.18 -21.05
C ALA A 26 26.95 15.47 -22.56
N PHE A 27 27.63 14.60 -23.32
CA PHE A 27 27.65 14.63 -24.79
C PHE A 27 26.49 13.84 -25.44
N GLY A 28 25.48 13.46 -24.67
CA GLY A 28 24.26 12.82 -25.18
C GLY A 28 24.28 11.29 -25.25
N SER A 29 25.32 10.63 -24.73
CA SER A 29 25.32 9.17 -24.61
C SER A 29 24.33 8.70 -23.55
N TRP A 30 23.65 7.59 -23.81
CA TRP A 30 22.76 6.95 -22.84
C TRP A 30 23.50 5.89 -22.02
N ASN A 31 23.66 6.12 -20.72
CA ASN A 31 24.32 5.20 -19.80
C ASN A 31 23.36 4.75 -18.69
N SER A 32 22.80 3.54 -18.81
CA SER A 32 21.86 2.97 -17.82
C SER A 32 22.51 2.70 -16.46
N CYS A 33 23.83 2.50 -16.41
CA CYS A 33 24.59 2.34 -15.17
C CYS A 33 24.45 3.55 -14.25
N MET A 34 24.31 4.76 -14.80
CA MET A 34 24.16 6.00 -14.02
C MET A 34 22.79 6.16 -13.34
N GLN A 35 21.81 5.33 -13.66
CA GLN A 35 20.49 5.35 -13.02
C GLN A 35 20.30 4.17 -12.05
N LEU A 36 21.29 3.28 -11.94
CA LEU A 36 21.20 2.07 -11.13
C LEU A 36 21.03 2.39 -9.64
N ASP A 37 21.68 3.45 -9.15
CA ASP A 37 21.54 3.96 -7.78
C ASP A 37 20.09 4.36 -7.47
N LYS A 38 19.46 5.14 -8.36
CA LYS A 38 18.07 5.57 -8.22
C LYS A 38 17.08 4.43 -8.38
N SER A 39 17.34 3.50 -9.30
CA SER A 39 16.53 2.30 -9.47
C SER A 39 16.67 1.34 -8.27
N LEU A 40 17.85 1.21 -7.68
CA LEU A 40 18.04 0.46 -6.44
C LEU A 40 17.30 1.12 -5.27
N ALA A 41 17.41 2.44 -5.12
CA ALA A 41 16.65 3.18 -4.12
C ALA A 41 15.13 2.99 -4.30
N ALA A 42 14.63 2.99 -5.54
CA ALA A 42 13.23 2.71 -5.84
C ALA A 42 12.82 1.27 -5.47
N ALA A 43 13.67 0.29 -5.80
CA ALA A 43 13.41 -1.11 -5.50
C ALA A 43 13.42 -1.36 -3.98
N LEU A 44 14.37 -0.77 -3.24
CA LEU A 44 14.41 -0.81 -1.78
C LEU A 44 13.18 -0.15 -1.16
N ARG A 45 12.69 0.97 -1.73
CA ARG A 45 11.41 1.57 -1.31
C ARG A 45 10.23 0.61 -1.51
N GLY A 46 10.21 -0.14 -2.62
CA GLY A 46 9.26 -1.23 -2.84
C GLY A 46 9.37 -2.35 -1.80
N MET A 47 10.59 -2.68 -1.37
CA MET A 47 10.85 -3.65 -0.31
C MET A 47 10.32 -3.17 1.04
N GLU A 48 10.40 -1.88 1.38
CA GLU A 48 9.80 -1.36 2.61
C GLU A 48 8.28 -1.58 2.68
N PHE A 49 7.58 -1.47 1.54
CA PHE A 49 6.16 -1.79 1.44
C PHE A 49 5.88 -3.30 1.51
N THR A 50 6.74 -4.11 0.91
CA THR A 50 6.65 -5.58 0.94
C THR A 50 6.93 -6.14 2.32
N MET A 51 7.92 -5.60 3.02
CA MET A 51 8.30 -5.94 4.39
C MET A 51 7.42 -5.23 5.43
N ARG A 52 6.55 -4.31 4.99
CA ARG A 52 5.59 -3.57 5.82
C ARG A 52 6.28 -2.70 6.88
N THR A 53 7.49 -2.24 6.60
CA THR A 53 8.23 -1.26 7.41
C THR A 53 7.81 0.17 7.08
N ALA A 54 7.19 0.38 5.91
CA ALA A 54 6.56 1.64 5.52
C ALA A 54 5.03 1.52 5.41
N LYS A 55 4.32 2.63 5.71
CA LYS A 55 2.87 2.73 5.49
C LYS A 55 2.58 2.99 4.02
N TYR A 56 1.50 2.39 3.52
CA TYR A 56 1.09 2.61 2.13
C TYR A 56 0.50 4.01 2.02
N PRO A 57 0.94 4.83 1.05
CA PRO A 57 0.46 6.18 0.89
C PRO A 57 -0.87 6.23 0.12
N VAL A 58 -1.82 5.37 0.54
CA VAL A 58 -3.15 5.26 -0.07
C VAL A 58 -4.10 6.19 0.69
N ARG A 59 -4.82 7.03 -0.04
CA ARG A 59 -5.83 7.93 0.51
C ARG A 59 -7.02 8.07 -0.41
N ARG A 60 -8.14 8.52 0.14
CA ARG A 60 -9.30 8.91 -0.66
C ARG A 60 -9.03 10.20 -1.42
N HIS A 61 -9.66 10.34 -2.59
CA HIS A 61 -9.70 11.61 -3.30
C HIS A 61 -10.58 12.61 -2.52
N PRO A 62 -10.15 13.85 -2.30
CA PRO A 62 -10.89 14.82 -1.48
C PRO A 62 -12.18 15.32 -2.14
N ALA A 63 -12.20 15.42 -3.47
CA ALA A 63 -13.32 16.01 -4.22
C ALA A 63 -14.15 15.02 -5.05
N GLN A 64 -13.76 13.73 -5.11
CA GLN A 64 -14.42 12.74 -5.96
C GLN A 64 -14.75 11.51 -5.13
N SER A 65 -16.03 11.37 -4.77
CA SER A 65 -16.51 10.25 -3.96
C SER A 65 -16.17 8.92 -4.63
N GLY A 66 -15.81 7.92 -3.81
CA GLY A 66 -15.43 6.59 -4.27
C GLY A 66 -14.07 6.48 -4.96
N ARG A 67 -13.35 7.60 -5.22
CA ARG A 67 -12.02 7.57 -5.84
C ARG A 67 -10.90 7.53 -4.81
N TRP A 68 -9.82 6.85 -5.19
CA TRP A 68 -8.63 6.63 -4.37
C TRP A 68 -7.38 7.04 -5.12
N LEU A 69 -6.38 7.47 -4.36
CA LEU A 69 -5.10 7.94 -4.83
C LEU A 69 -3.97 7.25 -4.07
N VAL A 70 -2.84 7.14 -4.74
CA VAL A 70 -1.54 6.87 -4.13
C VAL A 70 -0.74 8.17 -4.17
N ASP A 71 -0.10 8.58 -3.08
CA ASP A 71 0.62 9.85 -3.07
C ASP A 71 1.66 9.92 -4.19
N ARG A 72 1.72 11.11 -4.82
CA ARG A 72 2.58 11.41 -5.97
C ARG A 72 2.33 10.52 -7.20
N SER A 73 1.23 9.78 -7.24
CA SER A 73 0.71 9.16 -8.47
C SER A 73 -0.37 10.06 -9.09
N SER A 74 -0.40 10.11 -10.42
CA SER A 74 -1.50 10.70 -11.20
C SER A 74 -2.67 9.74 -11.42
N VAL A 75 -2.50 8.46 -11.05
CA VAL A 75 -3.50 7.41 -11.27
C VAL A 75 -4.59 7.47 -10.19
N MET A 76 -5.84 7.47 -10.65
CA MET A 76 -7.01 7.33 -9.78
C MET A 76 -7.55 5.90 -9.82
N PHE A 77 -7.93 5.40 -8.66
CA PHE A 77 -8.46 4.05 -8.49
C PHE A 77 -9.92 4.08 -8.07
N GLY A 78 -10.71 3.11 -8.54
CA GLY A 78 -12.10 2.93 -8.11
C GLY A 78 -12.26 2.31 -6.73
N SER A 79 -11.16 1.84 -6.10
CA SER A 79 -11.20 1.23 -4.78
C SER A 79 -9.86 1.38 -4.04
N ALA A 80 -9.92 1.32 -2.71
CA ALA A 80 -8.75 1.29 -1.84
C ALA A 80 -7.88 0.05 -2.12
N LEU A 81 -8.52 -1.08 -2.45
CA LEU A 81 -7.85 -2.33 -2.80
C LEU A 81 -6.98 -2.16 -4.03
N ALA A 82 -7.52 -1.62 -5.13
CA ALA A 82 -6.73 -1.42 -6.34
C ALA A 82 -5.57 -0.44 -6.13
N ALA A 83 -5.79 0.62 -5.35
CA ALA A 83 -4.73 1.56 -4.97
C ALA A 83 -3.63 0.90 -4.11
N ALA A 84 -4.01 0.04 -3.16
CA ALA A 84 -3.05 -0.67 -2.30
C ALA A 84 -2.25 -1.72 -3.09
N MET A 85 -2.87 -2.45 -4.01
CA MET A 85 -2.17 -3.37 -4.92
C MET A 85 -1.13 -2.63 -5.76
N TYR A 86 -1.50 -1.46 -6.30
CA TYR A 86 -0.61 -0.64 -7.12
C TYR A 86 0.69 -0.24 -6.40
N VAL A 87 0.64 0.06 -5.10
CA VAL A 87 1.82 0.43 -4.29
C VAL A 87 2.91 -0.65 -4.33
N ARG A 88 2.55 -1.93 -4.41
CA ARG A 88 3.54 -3.03 -4.48
C ARG A 88 3.96 -3.36 -5.89
N SER A 89 3.06 -3.29 -6.85
CA SER A 89 3.28 -3.81 -8.20
C SER A 89 3.79 -2.76 -9.20
N SER A 90 3.68 -1.47 -8.89
CA SER A 90 4.05 -0.42 -9.85
C SER A 90 5.51 -0.01 -9.73
N ALA A 91 6.37 -0.68 -10.50
CA ALA A 91 7.76 -0.27 -10.68
C ALA A 91 7.89 1.12 -11.32
N GLU A 92 6.93 1.53 -12.15
CA GLU A 92 6.89 2.87 -12.76
C GLU A 92 6.70 3.96 -11.70
N TRP A 93 5.73 3.79 -10.80
CA TRP A 93 5.53 4.73 -9.70
C TRP A 93 6.74 4.79 -8.78
N LEU A 94 7.28 3.63 -8.38
CA LEU A 94 8.49 3.56 -7.56
C LEU A 94 9.68 4.27 -8.21
N ALA A 95 9.90 4.03 -9.51
CA ALA A 95 10.94 4.70 -10.28
C ALA A 95 10.72 6.21 -10.33
N GLY A 96 9.47 6.67 -10.50
CA GLY A 96 9.11 8.08 -10.46
C GLY A 96 9.40 8.77 -9.12
N LEU A 97 9.41 8.04 -8.00
CA LEU A 97 9.73 8.62 -6.67
C LEU A 97 11.21 8.99 -6.52
N THR A 98 12.10 8.26 -7.20
CA THR A 98 13.56 8.43 -7.08
C THR A 98 14.23 8.94 -8.35
N GLY A 99 13.49 9.01 -9.46
CA GLY A 99 14.01 9.32 -10.79
C GLY A 99 14.78 8.16 -11.43
N GLY A 100 14.54 6.92 -11.01
CA GLY A 100 15.13 5.71 -11.61
C GLY A 100 14.47 5.31 -12.93
N LEU A 101 15.01 4.26 -13.56
CA LEU A 101 14.43 3.67 -14.77
C LEU A 101 13.41 2.59 -14.41
N HIS A 102 12.21 2.66 -14.97
CA HIS A 102 11.11 1.73 -14.65
C HIS A 102 11.51 0.25 -14.85
N TRP A 103 12.16 -0.08 -15.97
CA TRP A 103 12.53 -1.46 -16.28
C TRP A 103 13.59 -1.99 -15.32
N GLN A 104 14.56 -1.17 -14.95
CA GLN A 104 15.65 -1.52 -14.04
C GLN A 104 15.12 -1.66 -12.61
N THR A 105 14.23 -0.76 -12.18
CA THR A 105 13.53 -0.85 -10.90
C THR A 105 12.72 -2.14 -10.81
N ARG A 106 11.98 -2.51 -11.86
CA ARG A 106 11.20 -3.76 -11.92
C ARG A 106 12.09 -4.99 -11.77
N ASP A 107 13.19 -5.04 -12.51
CA ASP A 107 14.11 -6.19 -12.47
C ASP A 107 14.77 -6.34 -11.10
N LEU A 108 15.23 -5.23 -10.51
CA LEU A 108 15.78 -5.21 -9.16
C LEU A 108 14.73 -5.63 -8.12
N GLN A 109 13.53 -5.05 -8.18
CA GLN A 109 12.44 -5.40 -7.28
C GLN A 109 12.09 -6.88 -7.36
N THR A 110 12.01 -7.45 -8.57
CA THR A 110 11.73 -8.88 -8.77
C THR A 110 12.79 -9.75 -8.10
N ARG A 111 14.07 -9.42 -8.27
CA ARG A 111 15.19 -10.16 -7.66
C ARG A 111 15.21 -10.02 -6.13
N LEU A 112 15.01 -8.81 -5.60
CA LEU A 112 14.94 -8.58 -4.17
C LEU A 112 13.76 -9.31 -3.52
N ILE A 113 12.60 -9.36 -4.18
CA ILE A 113 11.45 -10.14 -3.70
C ILE A 113 11.75 -11.63 -3.78
N ALA A 114 12.41 -12.13 -4.83
CA ALA A 114 12.78 -13.55 -4.89
C ALA A 114 13.75 -13.95 -3.76
N GLU A 115 14.73 -13.09 -3.46
CA GLU A 115 15.76 -13.34 -2.45
C GLU A 115 15.23 -13.18 -1.01
N PHE A 116 14.53 -12.07 -0.75
CA PHE A 116 14.14 -11.68 0.62
C PHE A 116 12.63 -11.80 0.89
N GLY A 117 11.82 -12.03 -0.13
CA GLY A 117 10.36 -12.04 -0.04
C GLY A 117 9.77 -13.28 0.62
N VAL A 118 10.56 -14.32 0.92
CA VAL A 118 10.13 -15.44 1.77
C VAL A 118 9.67 -14.98 3.16
N HIS A 119 10.20 -13.84 3.65
CA HIS A 119 9.73 -13.21 4.88
C HIS A 119 8.45 -12.36 4.71
N ALA A 120 7.90 -12.32 3.50
CA ALA A 120 6.72 -11.54 3.16
C ALA A 120 5.42 -12.35 3.16
N ALA A 121 5.40 -13.60 3.63
CA ALA A 121 4.18 -14.39 3.88
C ALA A 121 3.53 -14.04 5.23
N VAL A 122 2.23 -14.37 5.39
CA VAL A 122 1.53 -14.17 6.67
C VAL A 122 2.15 -15.11 7.71
N PRO A 123 2.61 -14.62 8.87
CA PRO A 123 3.11 -15.50 9.93
C PRO A 123 2.00 -16.41 10.49
N GLU A 124 2.27 -17.71 10.61
CA GLU A 124 1.33 -18.75 11.09
C GLU A 124 0.66 -18.42 12.43
N ARG A 125 1.38 -17.72 13.33
CA ARG A 125 0.86 -17.22 14.61
C ARG A 125 -0.37 -16.30 14.51
N TYR A 126 -0.79 -15.93 13.29
CA TYR A 126 -1.95 -15.10 13.01
C TYR A 126 -3.03 -15.83 12.20
N ASP A 127 -2.95 -17.15 12.04
CA ASP A 127 -3.96 -17.91 11.30
C ASP A 127 -5.36 -17.83 11.91
N ASP A 128 -5.46 -17.57 13.21
CA ASP A 128 -6.72 -17.25 13.90
C ASP A 128 -7.47 -16.09 13.24
N MET A 129 -6.76 -15.14 12.62
CA MET A 129 -7.38 -13.97 11.97
C MET A 129 -8.15 -14.29 10.69
N ARG A 130 -8.00 -15.50 10.15
CA ARG A 130 -8.81 -15.97 9.01
C ARG A 130 -10.30 -16.05 9.38
N GLU A 131 -10.64 -16.23 10.65
CA GLU A 131 -12.03 -16.33 11.11
C GLU A 131 -12.84 -15.05 10.91
N HIS A 132 -12.15 -13.90 10.78
CA HIS A 132 -12.78 -12.58 10.59
C HIS A 132 -12.99 -12.21 9.13
N VAL A 133 -12.41 -12.97 8.19
CA VAL A 133 -12.38 -12.63 6.77
C VAL A 133 -13.24 -13.62 5.99
N THR A 134 -14.08 -13.11 5.09
CA THR A 134 -15.03 -13.93 4.33
C THR A 134 -14.33 -14.86 3.36
N GLU A 135 -13.31 -14.37 2.64
CA GLU A 135 -12.60 -15.12 1.61
C GLU A 135 -11.59 -16.11 2.23
N PRO A 136 -11.45 -17.34 1.71
CA PRO A 136 -10.48 -18.33 2.20
C PRO A 136 -9.02 -17.80 2.24
N ASP A 137 -8.62 -17.07 1.19
CA ASP A 137 -7.32 -16.41 1.08
C ASP A 137 -7.36 -14.93 1.48
N GLY A 138 -8.44 -14.48 2.10
CA GLY A 138 -8.65 -13.07 2.40
C GLY A 138 -7.57 -12.48 3.32
N LEU A 139 -7.03 -13.28 4.25
CA LEU A 139 -5.91 -12.83 5.09
C LEU A 139 -4.62 -12.65 4.28
N ASN A 140 -4.35 -13.51 3.31
CA ASN A 140 -3.23 -13.36 2.39
C ASN A 140 -3.41 -12.11 1.53
N LEU A 141 -4.62 -11.89 1.01
CA LEU A 141 -4.95 -10.68 0.25
C LEU A 141 -4.76 -9.42 1.09
N LEU A 142 -5.21 -9.42 2.35
CA LEU A 142 -5.06 -8.29 3.26
C LEU A 142 -3.60 -7.99 3.56
N TRP A 143 -2.86 -9.04 3.89
CA TRP A 143 -1.44 -8.96 4.09
C TRP A 143 -0.75 -8.38 2.87
N ASP A 144 -1.10 -8.85 1.68
CA ASP A 144 -0.54 -8.38 0.43
C ASP A 144 -0.89 -6.93 0.10
N ASN A 145 -1.95 -6.40 0.68
CA ASN A 145 -2.37 -5.02 0.57
C ASN A 145 -1.92 -4.15 1.76
N GLY A 146 -0.87 -4.58 2.47
CA GLY A 146 -0.26 -3.81 3.56
C GLY A 146 -1.05 -3.83 4.87
N ILE A 147 -2.06 -4.70 5.02
CA ILE A 147 -2.87 -4.80 6.23
C ILE A 147 -2.33 -5.91 7.12
N HIS A 148 -1.65 -5.51 8.20
CA HIS A 148 -1.14 -6.45 9.20
C HIS A 148 -2.31 -7.16 9.95
N PRO A 149 -2.20 -8.45 10.34
CA PRO A 149 -3.29 -9.19 11.01
C PRO A 149 -3.78 -8.55 12.31
N LYS A 150 -2.87 -8.00 13.14
CA LYS A 150 -3.25 -7.16 14.31
C LYS A 150 -4.20 -5.99 13.97
N ARG A 151 -4.12 -5.45 12.75
CA ARG A 151 -5.01 -4.39 12.28
C ARG A 151 -6.38 -4.95 11.89
N VAL A 152 -6.42 -6.14 11.28
CA VAL A 152 -7.66 -6.91 11.03
C VAL A 152 -8.42 -7.10 12.34
N ARG A 153 -7.76 -7.65 13.37
CA ARG A 153 -8.33 -7.81 14.72
C ARG A 153 -8.91 -6.50 15.27
N ARG A 154 -8.16 -5.40 15.13
CA ARG A 154 -8.58 -4.08 15.63
C ARG A 154 -9.79 -3.52 14.89
N ILE A 155 -9.88 -3.75 13.59
CA ILE A 155 -11.02 -3.32 12.78
C ILE A 155 -12.25 -4.18 13.12
N ALA A 156 -12.10 -5.51 13.17
CA ALA A 156 -13.17 -6.43 13.52
C ALA A 156 -13.80 -6.07 14.88
N ARG A 157 -12.96 -5.84 15.90
CA ARG A 157 -13.42 -5.39 17.23
C ARG A 157 -14.17 -4.07 17.25
N ARG A 158 -13.94 -3.17 16.29
CA ARG A 158 -14.57 -1.83 16.27
C ARG A 158 -15.92 -1.81 15.59
N ILE A 159 -16.14 -2.76 14.68
CA ILE A 159 -17.39 -2.84 13.96
C ILE A 159 -18.45 -3.51 14.83
N GLU A 160 -18.07 -4.41 15.76
CA GLU A 160 -18.98 -5.00 16.76
C GLU A 160 -20.27 -5.62 16.18
N LEU A 161 -20.29 -5.96 14.89
CA LEU A 161 -21.44 -6.57 14.23
C LEU A 161 -21.36 -8.10 14.35
N GLY A 162 -21.60 -8.61 15.56
CA GLY A 162 -21.83 -10.03 15.84
C GLY A 162 -20.77 -10.99 15.28
N SER A 163 -21.25 -12.11 14.71
CA SER A 163 -20.43 -13.18 14.12
C SER A 163 -20.16 -13.01 12.62
N GLU A 164 -20.49 -11.85 12.03
CA GLU A 164 -20.34 -11.64 10.60
C GLU A 164 -18.87 -11.46 10.20
N ARG A 165 -18.48 -12.11 9.12
CA ARG A 165 -17.15 -11.95 8.51
C ARG A 165 -17.16 -10.79 7.54
N LEU A 166 -16.07 -10.03 7.50
CA LEU A 166 -15.89 -8.94 6.55
C LEU A 166 -15.14 -9.44 5.32
N ALA A 167 -15.53 -8.96 4.15
CA ALA A 167 -14.73 -9.18 2.95
C ALA A 167 -13.38 -8.44 3.08
N ALA A 168 -12.32 -9.00 2.51
CA ALA A 168 -10.98 -8.40 2.51
C ALA A 168 -11.00 -6.95 1.98
N ARG A 169 -11.79 -6.70 0.92
CA ARG A 169 -11.97 -5.34 0.36
C ARG A 169 -12.48 -4.32 1.39
N ASP A 170 -13.29 -4.75 2.34
CA ASP A 170 -13.90 -3.87 3.35
C ASP A 170 -12.92 -3.56 4.47
N PHE A 171 -12.09 -4.53 4.87
CA PHE A 171 -10.94 -4.25 5.74
C PHE A 171 -9.97 -3.24 5.11
N VAL A 172 -9.66 -3.38 3.82
CA VAL A 172 -8.79 -2.44 3.10
C VAL A 172 -9.43 -1.04 3.03
N LEU A 173 -10.72 -0.98 2.72
CA LEU A 173 -11.52 0.25 2.74
C LEU A 173 -11.41 0.96 4.09
N LEU A 174 -11.67 0.25 5.19
CA LEU A 174 -11.66 0.78 6.55
C LEU A 174 -10.25 1.21 6.97
N ALA A 175 -9.24 0.41 6.61
CA ALA A 175 -7.84 0.69 6.93
C ALA A 175 -7.32 1.96 6.24
N TYR A 176 -7.67 2.19 4.98
CA TYR A 176 -7.18 3.36 4.23
C TYR A 176 -8.14 4.54 4.22
N SER A 177 -9.34 4.40 4.78
CA SER A 177 -10.36 5.46 4.80
C SER A 177 -9.89 6.79 5.44
N GLY A 178 -8.85 6.76 6.27
CA GLY A 178 -8.42 7.90 7.09
C GLY A 178 -9.36 8.21 8.25
N ILE A 179 -10.45 7.46 8.41
CA ILE A 179 -11.45 7.68 9.45
C ILE A 179 -10.91 7.18 10.79
N PRO A 180 -10.94 8.00 11.85
CA PRO A 180 -10.60 7.56 13.20
C PRO A 180 -11.42 6.36 13.63
N GLY A 181 -10.79 5.42 14.35
CA GLY A 181 -11.46 4.19 14.78
C GLY A 181 -12.72 4.41 15.63
N ARG A 182 -12.74 5.47 16.43
CA ARG A 182 -13.90 5.87 17.24
C ARG A 182 -15.11 6.25 16.37
N ASP A 183 -14.84 6.88 15.22
CA ASP A 183 -15.88 7.32 14.30
C ASP A 183 -16.44 6.13 13.52
N ILE A 184 -15.58 5.18 13.12
CA ILE A 184 -16.01 3.88 12.56
C ILE A 184 -16.96 3.18 13.54
N SER A 185 -16.59 3.11 14.82
CA SER A 185 -17.40 2.43 15.84
C SER A 185 -18.73 3.15 16.10
N ARG A 186 -18.73 4.49 16.00
CA ARG A 186 -19.95 5.30 16.12
C ARG A 186 -20.88 5.12 14.92
N VAL A 187 -20.33 5.11 13.70
CA VAL A 187 -21.10 4.83 12.48
C VAL A 187 -21.69 3.43 12.55
N ALA A 188 -20.90 2.41 12.92
CA ALA A 188 -21.37 1.03 13.02
C ALA A 188 -22.57 0.88 13.97
N ARG A 189 -22.46 1.43 15.19
CA ARG A 189 -23.57 1.42 16.16
C ARG A 189 -24.81 2.17 15.68
N LYS A 190 -24.63 3.30 14.97
CA LYS A 190 -25.74 4.10 14.47
C LYS A 190 -26.42 3.48 13.24
N SER A 191 -25.65 2.82 12.38
CA SER A 191 -26.15 2.15 11.18
C SER A 191 -26.92 0.88 11.52
N GLY A 192 -26.59 0.18 12.61
CA GLY A 192 -27.28 -1.04 13.04
C GLY A 192 -26.95 -2.29 12.21
N ASP A 193 -26.41 -2.11 11.00
CA ASP A 193 -25.97 -3.19 10.12
C ASP A 193 -24.67 -2.85 9.35
N LEU A 194 -24.04 -3.89 8.81
CA LEU A 194 -22.74 -3.78 8.15
C LEU A 194 -22.83 -3.08 6.79
N ALA A 195 -23.86 -3.37 6.00
CA ALA A 195 -24.00 -2.84 4.65
C ALA A 195 -24.18 -1.32 4.67
N THR A 196 -25.02 -0.82 5.59
CA THR A 196 -25.23 0.60 5.83
C THR A 196 -23.95 1.26 6.33
N THR A 197 -23.26 0.64 7.31
CA THR A 197 -21.97 1.13 7.84
C THR A 197 -20.95 1.34 6.72
N LEU A 198 -20.75 0.33 5.87
CA LEU A 198 -19.79 0.38 4.77
C LEU A 198 -20.19 1.41 3.71
N THR A 199 -21.49 1.57 3.45
CA THR A 199 -22.02 2.58 2.51
C THR A 199 -21.73 4.00 3.00
N VAL A 200 -22.04 4.30 4.27
CA VAL A 200 -21.74 5.61 4.89
C VAL A 200 -20.24 5.93 4.81
N ILE A 201 -19.40 4.93 5.10
CA ILE A 201 -17.94 5.08 5.03
C ILE A 201 -17.47 5.27 3.58
N ARG A 202 -18.07 4.57 2.61
CA ARG A 202 -17.75 4.67 1.18
C ARG A 202 -18.01 6.08 0.65
N ASP A 203 -19.14 6.67 1.04
CA ASP A 203 -19.67 7.91 0.46
C ASP A 203 -19.13 9.20 1.09
N GLN A 204 -18.15 9.10 2.00
CA GLN A 204 -17.59 10.24 2.77
C GLN A 204 -18.65 11.04 3.54
N ALA A 205 -19.87 10.51 3.70
CA ALA A 205 -20.93 11.15 4.44
C ALA A 205 -20.72 11.09 5.96
N VAL A 206 -19.62 10.50 6.45
CA VAL A 206 -19.35 10.24 7.87
C VAL A 206 -19.58 11.46 8.75
N HIS A 207 -19.00 12.63 8.44
CA HIS A 207 -19.21 13.82 9.28
C HIS A 207 -20.67 14.28 9.31
N ARG A 208 -21.33 14.32 8.14
CA ARG A 208 -22.76 14.66 8.05
C ARG A 208 -23.63 13.65 8.78
N TYR A 209 -23.31 12.36 8.63
CA TYR A 209 -24.01 11.24 9.23
C TYR A 209 -23.84 11.23 10.74
N LEU A 210 -22.67 11.59 11.27
CA LEU A 210 -22.46 11.69 12.71
C LEU A 210 -23.23 12.88 13.31
N ASN A 211 -23.31 14.01 12.59
CA ASN A 211 -23.93 15.25 13.11
C ASN A 211 -25.45 15.31 12.92
N SER A 212 -26.06 14.56 11.99
CA SER A 212 -27.49 14.65 11.67
C SER A 212 -28.45 14.05 12.70
N ALA A 213 -27.96 13.47 13.80
CA ALA A 213 -28.81 12.90 14.85
C ALA A 213 -28.34 13.24 16.26
N ASP A 214 -27.70 14.38 16.46
CA ASP A 214 -27.70 15.07 17.75
C ASP A 214 -28.86 16.08 17.71
N PRO A 215 -30.04 15.77 18.28
CA PRO A 215 -31.13 16.73 18.38
C PRO A 215 -30.95 17.66 19.59
N GLU A 216 -29.93 17.44 20.44
CA GLU A 216 -29.72 18.21 21.64
C GLU A 216 -28.70 19.33 21.40
N HIS A 217 -29.20 20.47 20.92
CA HIS A 217 -28.77 21.84 21.29
C HIS A 217 -29.62 22.83 20.47
N HIS A 218 -30.86 22.99 20.92
CA HIS A 218 -31.58 24.27 20.87
C HIS A 218 -31.19 25.09 22.11
#